data_AF-A0A010T9P5-F1
#
_entry.id   AF-A0A010T9P5-F1
#
_cell.length_a   1.000
_cell.length_b   1.000
_cell.length_c   1.000
_cell.angle_alpha   90.00
_cell.angle_beta   90.00
_cell.angle_gamma   90.00
#
_symmetry.space_group_name_H-M   'P 1'
#
loop_
_entity.id
_entity.type
_entity.pdbx_description
1 polymer ?
#
loop_
_entity_poly.entity_id
_entity_poly.type
_entity_poly.pdbx_seq_one_letter_code
_entity_poly.pdbx_strand_id
1 'polypeptide(L)'
;MLTGAQASVKVDLSGVEVSDKAIKVDGQTINLKVVRPTRAKGLPTALVQTAEFDVLRDEGEGYARHLDAAGVPVTAVRYNGMIHDFGLLNPLSQIPEVKAAVRQAAAELKPHLN
;
A
#
# COMPACT_ATOMS: atom_id res chain seq x y z
N MET A 1 -22.47 5.04 -6.51
CA MET A 1 -22.56 5.41 -5.08
C MET A 1 -21.19 5.70 -4.46
N LEU A 2 -20.16 4.83 -4.62
CA LEU A 2 -18.81 5.07 -4.08
C LEU A 2 -17.94 6.08 -4.86
N THR A 3 -18.10 6.19 -6.19
CA THR A 3 -17.32 7.12 -7.04
C THR A 3 -17.52 8.59 -6.66
N GLY A 4 -18.74 8.98 -6.25
CA GLY A 4 -19.02 10.35 -5.80
C GLY A 4 -18.41 10.69 -4.44
N ALA A 5 -18.30 9.70 -3.54
CA ALA A 5 -17.69 9.89 -2.23
C ALA A 5 -16.15 9.95 -2.30
N GLN A 6 -15.53 9.20 -3.23
CA GLN A 6 -14.09 9.25 -3.47
C GLN A 6 -13.67 10.54 -4.19
N ALA A 7 -14.54 11.11 -5.04
CA ALA A 7 -14.25 12.33 -5.80
C ALA A 7 -14.42 13.64 -4.99
N SER A 8 -15.11 13.62 -3.84
CA SER A 8 -15.38 14.82 -3.04
C SER A 8 -14.18 15.28 -2.20
N VAL A 9 -13.16 14.43 -2.05
CA VAL A 9 -11.93 14.75 -1.33
C VAL A 9 -10.89 15.25 -2.33
N LYS A 10 -10.51 16.52 -2.23
CA LYS A 10 -9.37 17.05 -2.98
C LYS A 10 -8.09 16.43 -2.42
N VAL A 11 -7.46 15.58 -3.22
CA VAL A 11 -6.16 14.98 -2.92
C VAL A 11 -5.08 15.83 -3.58
N ASP A 12 -4.09 16.26 -2.81
CA ASP A 12 -2.89 16.88 -3.36
C ASP A 12 -2.05 15.81 -4.08
N LEU A 13 -1.81 16.02 -5.38
CA LEU A 13 -1.02 15.13 -6.23
C LEU A 13 0.31 15.78 -6.67
N SER A 14 0.67 16.95 -6.14
CA SER A 14 1.86 17.71 -6.57
C SER A 14 3.18 16.95 -6.39
N GLY A 15 3.24 15.98 -5.49
CA GLY A 15 4.40 15.11 -5.26
C GLY A 15 4.38 13.80 -6.03
N VAL A 16 3.44 13.59 -6.96
CA VAL A 16 3.14 12.28 -7.54
C VAL A 16 3.13 12.31 -9.06
N GLU A 17 3.92 11.44 -9.66
CA GLU A 17 3.90 11.11 -11.09
C GLU A 17 2.85 10.03 -11.37
N VAL A 18 2.00 10.29 -12.36
CA VAL A 18 0.97 9.36 -12.82
C VAL A 18 1.22 9.02 -14.27
N SER A 19 1.34 7.73 -14.59
CA SER A 19 1.54 7.23 -15.95
C SER A 19 0.62 6.06 -16.25
N ASP A 20 0.06 5.99 -17.46
CA ASP A 20 -0.73 4.85 -17.90
C ASP A 20 0.19 3.77 -18.52
N LYS A 21 -0.05 2.50 -18.17
CA LYS A 21 0.68 1.34 -18.68
C LYS A 21 -0.29 0.23 -19.04
N ALA A 22 -0.17 -0.32 -20.23
CA ALA A 22 -0.90 -1.53 -20.62
C ALA A 22 -0.02 -2.76 -20.43
N ILE A 23 -0.52 -3.78 -19.74
CA ILE A 23 0.09 -5.12 -19.69
C ILE A 23 -0.84 -6.14 -20.32
N LYS A 24 -0.26 -7.20 -20.89
CA LYS A 24 -1.02 -8.34 -21.45
C LYS A 24 -0.81 -9.56 -20.57
N VAL A 25 -1.90 -10.13 -20.08
CA VAL A 25 -1.91 -11.38 -19.29
C VAL A 25 -2.98 -12.28 -19.90
N ASP A 26 -2.61 -13.48 -20.34
CA ASP A 26 -3.51 -14.47 -20.94
C ASP A 26 -4.43 -13.93 -22.06
N GLY A 27 -3.89 -13.03 -22.90
CA GLY A 27 -4.61 -12.39 -24.00
C GLY A 27 -5.50 -11.21 -23.59
N GLN A 28 -5.66 -10.94 -22.30
CA GLN A 28 -6.38 -9.77 -21.80
C GLN A 28 -5.42 -8.57 -21.64
N THR A 29 -5.86 -7.40 -22.08
CA THR A 29 -5.12 -6.14 -21.85
C THR A 29 -5.63 -5.47 -20.59
N ILE A 30 -4.74 -5.26 -19.63
CA ILE A 30 -5.02 -4.57 -18.37
C ILE A 30 -4.38 -3.19 -18.45
N ASN A 31 -5.21 -2.15 -18.37
CA ASN A 31 -4.77 -0.77 -18.29
C ASN A 31 -4.51 -0.42 -16.82
N LEU A 32 -3.27 -0.09 -16.51
CA LEU A 32 -2.80 0.28 -15.18
C LEU A 32 -2.53 1.77 -15.16
N LYS A 33 -3.05 2.45 -14.14
CA LYS A 33 -2.62 3.80 -13.79
C LYS A 33 -1.54 3.67 -12.72
N VAL A 34 -0.29 3.80 -13.13
CA VAL A 34 0.87 3.74 -12.25
C VAL A 34 1.03 5.10 -11.59
N VAL A 35 1.09 5.11 -10.26
CA VAL A 35 1.17 6.31 -9.43
C VAL A 35 2.40 6.17 -8.55
N ARG A 36 3.35 7.11 -8.62
CA ARG A 36 4.62 7.05 -7.88
C ARG A 36 5.03 8.43 -7.38
N PRO A 37 5.70 8.55 -6.23
CA PRO A 37 6.28 9.83 -5.84
C PRO A 37 7.34 10.28 -6.85
N THR A 38 7.38 11.56 -7.18
CA THR A 38 8.39 12.13 -8.10
C THR A 38 9.81 12.03 -7.53
N ARG A 39 9.94 11.95 -6.21
CA ARG A 39 11.18 11.68 -5.47
C ARG A 39 10.86 10.88 -4.21
N ALA A 40 11.60 9.80 -3.98
CA ALA A 40 11.48 9.02 -2.74
C ALA A 40 12.35 9.57 -1.59
N LYS A 41 13.33 10.45 -1.87
CA LYS A 41 14.21 11.03 -0.83
C LYS A 41 13.44 12.03 0.05
N GLY A 42 13.64 11.92 1.36
CA GLY A 42 13.05 12.84 2.34
C GLY A 42 11.57 12.60 2.63
N LEU A 43 11.01 11.47 2.17
CA LEU A 43 9.68 11.04 2.60
C LEU A 43 9.69 10.58 4.07
N PRO A 44 8.53 10.62 4.77
CA PRO A 44 8.43 10.15 6.15
C PRO A 44 8.76 8.66 6.30
N THR A 45 9.14 8.25 7.51
CA THR A 45 9.22 6.85 7.91
C THR A 45 7.97 6.09 7.50
N ALA A 46 8.12 4.90 6.93
CA ALA A 46 7.00 4.14 6.37
C ALA A 46 6.88 2.72 6.96
N LEU A 47 5.64 2.30 7.20
CA LEU A 47 5.26 0.90 7.37
C LEU A 47 4.60 0.41 6.08
N VAL A 48 5.10 -0.68 5.51
CA VAL A 48 4.51 -1.35 4.35
C VAL A 48 4.09 -2.77 4.76
N GLN A 49 2.79 -3.04 4.76
CA GLN A 49 2.23 -4.36 5.06
C GLN A 49 1.70 -4.99 3.77
N THR A 50 2.17 -6.20 3.44
CA THR A 50 1.71 -6.97 2.28
C THR A 50 1.05 -8.28 2.71
N ALA A 51 0.18 -8.82 1.86
CA ALA A 51 -0.45 -10.12 2.03
C ALA A 51 0.25 -11.16 1.12
N GLU A 52 0.39 -12.41 1.58
CA GLU A 52 1.06 -13.47 0.82
C GLU A 52 0.33 -13.81 -0.49
N PHE A 53 -1.01 -13.85 -0.46
CA PHE A 53 -1.87 -14.17 -1.60
C PHE A 53 -2.51 -12.92 -2.18
N ASP A 54 -1.68 -11.93 -2.51
CA ASP A 54 -2.10 -10.67 -3.12
C ASP A 54 -1.33 -10.43 -4.42
N VAL A 55 -2.07 -10.09 -5.48
CA VAL A 55 -1.50 -9.75 -6.80
C VAL A 55 -0.64 -8.48 -6.74
N LEU A 56 -0.84 -7.62 -5.75
CA LEU A 56 -0.07 -6.39 -5.54
C LEU A 56 1.15 -6.58 -4.61
N ARG A 57 1.37 -7.80 -4.11
CA ARG A 57 2.42 -8.09 -3.12
C ARG A 57 3.79 -7.66 -3.62
N ASP A 58 4.14 -8.06 -4.84
CA ASP A 58 5.48 -7.87 -5.38
C ASP A 58 5.74 -6.38 -5.64
N GLU A 59 4.74 -5.61 -6.08
CA GLU A 59 4.79 -4.16 -6.21
C GLU A 59 4.91 -3.46 -4.86
N GLY A 60 4.14 -3.88 -3.84
CA GLY A 60 4.22 -3.33 -2.49
C GLY A 60 5.61 -3.52 -1.87
N GLU A 61 6.16 -4.72 -1.98
CA GLU A 61 7.53 -5.02 -1.51
C GLU A 61 8.59 -4.31 -2.36
N GLY A 62 8.35 -4.16 -3.66
CA GLY A 62 9.18 -3.36 -4.56
C GLY A 62 9.23 -1.89 -4.14
N TYR A 63 8.10 -1.32 -3.73
CA TYR A 63 8.02 0.04 -3.24
C TYR A 63 8.76 0.20 -1.90
N ALA A 64 8.63 -0.76 -0.98
CA ALA A 64 9.40 -0.74 0.27
C ALA A 64 10.92 -0.72 0.01
N ARG A 65 11.42 -1.56 -0.92
CA ARG A 65 12.82 -1.54 -1.34
C ARG A 65 13.23 -0.21 -1.98
N HIS A 66 12.34 0.40 -2.75
CA HIS A 66 12.59 1.70 -3.38
C HIS A 66 12.74 2.82 -2.35
N LEU A 67 11.89 2.83 -1.31
CA LEU A 67 11.97 3.76 -0.20
C LEU A 67 13.27 3.59 0.61
N ASP A 68 13.63 2.34 0.94
CA ASP A 68 14.87 2.00 1.65
C ASP A 68 16.11 2.45 0.87
N ALA A 69 16.17 2.17 -0.44
CA ALA A 69 17.23 2.64 -1.32
C ALA A 69 17.33 4.17 -1.44
N ALA A 70 16.22 4.88 -1.15
CA ALA A 70 16.19 6.35 -1.10
C ALA A 70 16.58 6.91 0.28
N GLY A 71 16.92 6.06 1.25
CA GLY A 71 17.30 6.45 2.62
C GLY A 71 16.11 6.76 3.52
N VAL A 72 14.89 6.35 3.14
CA VAL A 72 13.71 6.45 4.00
C VAL A 72 13.73 5.27 4.99
N PRO A 73 13.56 5.49 6.30
CA PRO A 73 13.37 4.38 7.24
C PRO A 73 12.06 3.63 6.91
N VAL A 74 12.17 2.34 6.61
CA VAL A 74 11.01 1.51 6.21
C VAL A 74 10.97 0.22 7.01
N THR A 75 9.81 -0.07 7.56
CA THR A 75 9.46 -1.40 8.07
C THR A 75 8.58 -2.09 7.03
N ALA A 76 9.02 -3.23 6.49
CA ALA A 76 8.25 -4.02 5.54
C ALA A 76 7.88 -5.38 6.14
N VAL A 77 6.60 -5.73 6.17
CA VAL A 77 6.10 -6.99 6.74
C VAL A 77 5.13 -7.67 5.80
N ARG A 78 5.40 -8.92 5.48
CA ARG A 78 4.45 -9.81 4.80
C ARG A 78 3.65 -10.59 5.84
N TYR A 79 2.33 -10.56 5.71
CA TYR A 79 1.41 -11.40 6.45
C TYR A 79 1.07 -12.65 5.65
N ASN A 80 1.64 -13.78 6.07
CA ASN A 80 1.40 -15.08 5.44
C ASN A 80 -0.04 -15.56 5.68
N GLY A 81 -0.58 -16.33 4.74
CA GLY A 81 -1.96 -16.80 4.76
C GLY A 81 -3.02 -15.75 4.39
N MET A 82 -2.64 -14.48 4.29
CA MET A 82 -3.59 -13.38 4.05
C MET A 82 -3.80 -13.12 2.56
N ILE A 83 -4.98 -12.60 2.24
CA ILE A 83 -5.39 -12.12 0.92
C ILE A 83 -5.41 -10.59 0.88
N HIS A 84 -5.61 -10.03 -0.31
CA HIS A 84 -5.91 -8.61 -0.47
C HIS A 84 -7.08 -8.17 0.44
N ASP A 85 -7.02 -6.94 0.95
CA ASP A 85 -8.00 -6.33 1.88
C ASP A 85 -8.19 -7.01 3.25
N PHE A 86 -7.32 -7.93 3.68
CA PHE A 86 -7.49 -8.64 4.96
C PHE A 86 -7.66 -7.73 6.19
N GLY A 87 -7.07 -6.52 6.18
CA GLY A 87 -7.21 -5.51 7.24
C GLY A 87 -8.50 -4.70 7.23
N LEU A 88 -9.31 -4.79 6.16
CA LEU A 88 -10.55 -4.02 5.97
C LEU A 88 -11.82 -4.87 6.07
N LEU A 89 -11.72 -6.17 5.80
CA LEU A 89 -12.87 -7.06 5.76
C LEU A 89 -13.33 -7.45 7.18
N ASN A 90 -14.43 -6.86 7.64
CA ASN A 90 -15.03 -7.14 8.97
C ASN A 90 -15.17 -8.65 9.30
N PRO A 91 -15.56 -9.54 8.37
CA PRO A 91 -15.63 -10.99 8.66
C PRO A 91 -14.30 -11.61 9.08
N LEU A 92 -13.16 -11.02 8.68
CA LEU A 92 -11.82 -11.50 9.00
C LEU A 92 -11.26 -10.88 10.29
N SER A 93 -11.94 -9.91 10.90
CA SER A 93 -11.44 -9.13 12.05
C SER A 93 -10.99 -9.94 13.26
N GLN A 94 -11.46 -11.18 13.39
CA GLN A 94 -11.13 -12.06 14.52
C GLN A 94 -9.87 -12.90 14.29
N ILE A 95 -9.38 -12.99 13.05
CA ILE A 95 -8.17 -13.72 12.69
C ILE A 95 -6.95 -13.11 13.39
N PRO A 96 -6.07 -13.91 14.04
CA PRO A 96 -4.92 -13.41 14.78
C PRO A 96 -3.99 -12.49 13.97
N GLU A 97 -3.75 -12.84 12.71
CA GLU A 97 -2.90 -12.13 11.76
C GLU A 97 -3.49 -10.74 11.44
N VAL A 98 -4.81 -10.65 11.22
CA VAL A 98 -5.51 -9.37 11.01
C VAL A 98 -5.35 -8.47 12.22
N LYS A 99 -5.56 -9.01 13.43
CA LYS A 99 -5.37 -8.26 14.67
C LYS A 99 -3.92 -7.83 14.86
N ALA A 100 -2.96 -8.66 14.49
CA ALA A 100 -1.54 -8.33 14.55
C ALA A 100 -1.19 -7.19 13.58
N ALA A 101 -1.71 -7.22 12.35
CA ALA A 101 -1.51 -6.15 11.37
C ALA A 101 -2.03 -4.81 11.86
N VAL A 102 -3.27 -4.77 12.36
CA VAL A 102 -3.88 -3.54 12.90
C VAL A 102 -3.12 -3.03 14.12
N ARG A 103 -2.71 -3.92 15.04
CA ARG A 103 -1.90 -3.52 16.21
C ARG A 103 -0.54 -2.96 15.82
N GLN A 104 0.13 -3.57 14.83
CA GLN A 104 1.40 -3.05 14.33
C GLN A 104 1.22 -1.66 13.74
N ALA A 105 0.25 -1.48 12.84
CA ALA A 105 -0.04 -0.18 12.23
C ALA A 105 -0.32 0.89 13.29
N ALA A 106 -1.14 0.58 14.29
CA ALA A 106 -1.41 1.48 15.41
C ALA A 106 -0.15 1.82 16.22
N ALA A 107 0.72 0.84 16.47
CA ALA A 107 1.98 1.04 17.19
C ALA A 107 2.96 1.92 16.42
N GLU A 108 3.04 1.80 15.09
CA GLU A 108 3.89 2.64 14.24
C GLU A 108 3.35 4.08 14.11
N LEU A 109 2.03 4.25 14.09
CA LEU A 109 1.41 5.57 14.00
C LEU A 109 1.54 6.35 15.33
N LYS A 110 1.38 5.68 16.48
CA LYS A 110 1.29 6.33 17.79
C LYS A 110 2.43 7.32 18.11
N PRO A 111 3.71 7.05 17.83
CA PRO A 111 4.80 8.00 18.06
C PRO A 111 4.73 9.29 17.22
N HIS A 112 3.98 9.28 16.12
CA HIS A 112 3.96 10.34 15.10
C HIS A 112 2.70 11.22 15.13
N LEU A 113 1.80 11.00 16.10
CA LEU A 113 0.50 11.69 16.20
C LEU A 113 0.44 12.74 17.33
N ASN A 114 1.60 13.25 17.79
CA ASN A 114 1.69 14.30 18.80
C ASN A 114 2.03 15.66 18.18
#